data_AF-W1XAP8-F1
#
_entry.id   AF-W1XAP8-F1
#
_cell.length_a   1.000
_cell.length_b   1.000
_cell.length_c   1.000
_cell.angle_alpha   90.00
_cell.angle_beta   90.00
_cell.angle_gamma   90.00
#
_symmetry.space_group_name_H-M   'P 1'
#
loop_
_entity.id
_entity.type
_entity.pdbx_description
1 polymer ?
#
loop_
_entity_poly.entity_id
_entity_poly.type
_entity_poly.pdbx_seq_one_letter_code
_entity_poly.pdbx_strand_id
1 'polypeptide(L)'
;MIKDGQVGAIFNTVTRQDIRAMQDQVMELSRLKIPLFFAYDVLHGQRTVFPISLGLASSFNLDAVKTVGRVSAYEAADDGLNMTWAPMVD
;
A
#
# COMPACT_ATOMS: atom_id res chain seq x y z
N MET A 1 5.25 6.38 -20.95
CA MET A 1 4.26 5.60 -20.17
C MET A 1 3.33 6.48 -19.34
N ILE A 2 3.77 7.15 -18.25
CA ILE A 2 2.87 8.01 -17.42
C ILE A 2 2.30 9.19 -18.23
N LYS A 3 3.16 9.97 -18.89
CA LYS A 3 2.76 11.06 -19.79
C LYS A 3 1.72 10.62 -20.83
N ASP A 4 1.89 9.41 -21.34
CA ASP A 4 1.05 8.84 -22.41
C ASP A 4 -0.23 8.18 -21.88
N GLY A 5 -0.48 8.24 -20.57
CA GLY A 5 -1.68 7.67 -19.93
C GLY A 5 -1.73 6.15 -19.96
N GLN A 6 -0.58 5.47 -20.03
CA GLN A 6 -0.48 4.01 -20.14
C GLN A 6 -0.32 3.31 -18.77
N VAL A 7 -0.36 4.06 -17.67
CA VAL A 7 -0.15 3.55 -16.31
C VAL A 7 -1.35 3.95 -15.46
N GLY A 8 -2.02 2.98 -14.85
CA GLY A 8 -3.13 3.23 -13.91
C GLY A 8 -2.74 3.05 -12.45
N ALA A 9 -1.74 2.21 -12.17
CA ALA A 9 -1.26 1.93 -10.82
C ALA A 9 0.24 1.59 -10.84
N ILE A 10 0.89 1.81 -9.71
CA ILE A 10 2.28 1.45 -9.47
C ILE A 10 2.34 0.56 -8.22
N PHE A 11 3.14 -0.50 -8.32
CA PHE A 11 3.35 -1.45 -7.25
C PHE A 11 4.82 -1.46 -6.85
N ASN A 12 5.10 -1.73 -5.57
CA ASN A 12 6.45 -1.91 -5.03
C ASN A 12 7.29 -0.62 -4.91
N THR A 13 6.63 0.54 -4.82
CA THR A 13 7.25 1.81 -4.43
C THR A 13 6.71 2.20 -3.05
N VAL A 14 7.58 2.30 -2.05
CA VAL A 14 7.19 2.49 -0.63
C VAL A 14 7.68 3.81 -0.03
N THR A 15 8.45 4.59 -0.79
CA THR A 15 8.99 5.88 -0.37
C THR A 15 8.01 7.00 -0.74
N ARG A 16 7.49 7.69 0.28
CA ARG A 16 6.55 8.80 0.11
C ARG A 16 7.00 9.88 -0.88
N GLN A 17 8.31 10.17 -0.90
CA GLN A 17 8.90 11.15 -1.80
C GLN A 17 8.76 10.74 -3.27
N ASP A 18 9.03 9.47 -3.58
CA ASP A 18 8.93 8.96 -4.95
C ASP A 18 7.47 8.85 -5.38
N ILE A 19 6.57 8.40 -4.49
CA ILE A 19 5.12 8.39 -4.73
C ILE A 19 4.60 9.79 -5.07
N ARG A 20 5.00 10.81 -4.30
CA ARG A 20 4.62 12.20 -4.54
C ARG A 20 5.12 12.68 -5.90
N ALA A 21 6.39 12.45 -6.21
CA ALA A 21 7.00 12.86 -7.47
C ALA A 21 6.30 12.21 -8.68
N MET A 22 5.96 10.92 -8.59
CA MET A 22 5.21 10.23 -9.65
C MET A 22 3.81 10.81 -9.80
N GLN A 23 3.13 11.15 -8.70
CA GLN A 23 1.82 11.77 -8.76
C GLN A 23 1.87 13.19 -9.32
N ASP A 24 2.91 13.97 -9.02
CA ASP A 24 3.15 15.28 -9.64
C ASP A 24 3.31 15.16 -11.15
N GLN A 25 4.10 14.17 -11.62
CA GLN A 25 4.27 13.92 -13.06
C GLN A 25 2.95 13.62 -13.77
N VAL A 26 2.01 12.92 -13.13
CA VAL A 26 0.67 12.68 -13.70
C VAL A 26 -0.06 14.01 -13.91
N MET A 27 -0.01 14.89 -12.92
CA MET A 27 -0.72 16.18 -12.96
C MET A 27 -0.10 17.15 -13.97
N GLU A 28 1.23 17.11 -14.10
CA GLU A 28 2.00 17.98 -14.99
C GLU A 28 2.01 17.52 -16.44
N LEU A 29 2.15 16.20 -16.68
CA LEU A 29 2.49 15.67 -18.00
C LEU A 29 1.34 14.97 -18.71
N SER A 30 0.39 14.37 -17.97
CA SER A 30 -0.68 13.59 -18.59
C SER A 30 -1.84 14.46 -19.09
N ARG A 31 -2.42 14.10 -20.24
CA ARG A 31 -3.54 14.85 -20.84
C ARG A 31 -4.78 14.93 -19.93
N LEU A 32 -5.11 13.81 -19.29
CA LEU A 32 -6.35 13.66 -18.51
C LEU A 32 -6.18 13.84 -17.00
N LYS A 33 -4.94 13.80 -16.49
CA LYS A 33 -4.65 13.96 -15.05
C LYS A 33 -5.38 12.93 -14.19
N ILE A 34 -5.57 11.72 -14.70
CA ILE A 34 -6.13 10.60 -13.94
C ILE A 34 -5.04 10.15 -12.95
N PRO A 35 -5.27 10.24 -11.63
CA PRO A 35 -4.25 9.95 -10.63
C PRO A 35 -3.83 8.48 -10.66
N LEU A 36 -2.56 8.24 -10.33
CA LEU A 36 -2.06 6.90 -10.07
C LEU A 36 -2.48 6.44 -8.69
N PHE A 37 -2.67 5.14 -8.58
CA PHE A 37 -2.87 4.43 -7.32
C PHE A 37 -1.63 3.61 -6.95
N PHE A 38 -1.26 3.61 -5.67
CA PHE A 38 -0.03 2.98 -5.19
C PHE A 38 -0.34 1.79 -4.28
N ALA A 39 0.24 0.64 -4.59
CA ALA A 39 0.01 -0.61 -3.86
C ALA A 39 1.32 -1.26 -3.40
N TYR A 40 1.25 -1.99 -2.28
CA TYR A 40 2.37 -2.77 -1.76
C TYR A 40 1.89 -4.00 -0.97
N ASP A 41 2.75 -5.01 -0.80
CA ASP A 41 2.46 -6.18 0.02
C ASP A 41 2.62 -5.86 1.52
N VAL A 42 1.57 -5.31 2.12
CA VAL A 42 1.51 -5.04 3.57
C VAL A 42 0.75 -6.19 4.24
N LEU A 43 1.42 -7.34 4.38
CA LEU A 43 0.78 -8.60 4.80
C LEU A 43 0.64 -8.73 6.32
N HIS A 44 1.72 -8.49 7.06
CA HIS A 44 1.76 -8.65 8.53
C HIS A 44 2.49 -7.47 9.20
N GLY A 45 2.34 -6.28 8.63
CA GLY A 45 3.06 -5.08 9.05
C GLY A 45 3.58 -4.30 7.86
N GLN A 46 3.85 -3.01 8.07
CA GLN A 46 4.55 -2.15 7.12
C GLN A 46 5.97 -1.87 7.63
N ARG A 47 6.12 -0.93 8.57
CA ARG A 47 7.39 -0.63 9.26
C ARG A 47 7.46 -1.38 10.58
N THR A 48 6.36 -1.40 11.32
CA THR A 48 6.16 -2.28 12.46
C THR A 48 5.77 -3.66 11.95
N VAL A 49 6.63 -4.65 12.17
CA VAL A 49 6.44 -6.02 11.68
C VAL A 49 5.88 -6.91 12.81
N PHE A 50 4.73 -7.53 12.54
CA PHE A 50 4.04 -8.48 13.43
C PHE A 50 4.37 -9.93 13.03
N PRO A 51 3.96 -10.95 13.82
CA PRO A 51 4.05 -12.33 13.39
C PRO A 51 3.40 -12.54 12.01
N ILE A 52 3.94 -13.45 11.21
CA ILE A 52 3.35 -13.82 9.92
C ILE A 52 1.89 -14.29 10.09
N SER A 53 1.09 -14.26 9.02
CA SER A 53 -0.34 -14.57 9.06
C SER A 53 -0.69 -15.89 9.76
N LEU A 54 0.12 -16.94 9.59
CA LEU A 54 -0.06 -18.22 10.28
C LEU A 54 0.14 -18.10 11.80
N GLY A 55 1.14 -17.31 12.23
CA GLY A 55 1.39 -17.01 13.64
C GLY A 55 0.27 -16.16 14.25
N LEU A 56 -0.24 -15.16 13.52
CA LEU A 56 -1.38 -14.36 13.95
C LEU A 56 -2.65 -15.20 14.07
N ALA A 57 -2.91 -16.10 13.12
CA ALA A 57 -4.05 -17.03 13.17
C ALA A 57 -4.01 -17.91 14.43
N SER A 58 -2.81 -18.33 14.84
CA SER A 58 -2.58 -19.16 16.03
C SER A 58 -2.90 -18.45 17.35
N SER A 59 -3.13 -17.13 17.34
CA SER A 59 -3.58 -16.39 18.52
C SER A 59 -5.05 -16.62 18.86
N PHE A 60 -5.86 -17.04 17.87
CA PHE A 60 -7.34 -17.10 17.98
C PHE A 60 -7.98 -15.80 18.51
N ASN A 61 -7.29 -14.66 18.36
CA ASN A 61 -7.71 -13.37 18.88
C ASN A 61 -8.02 -12.40 17.73
N LEU A 62 -9.32 -12.25 17.41
CA LEU A 62 -9.78 -11.38 16.34
C LEU A 62 -9.48 -9.90 16.58
N ASP A 63 -9.45 -9.45 17.85
CA ASP A 63 -9.11 -8.06 18.18
C ASP A 63 -7.63 -7.79 17.94
N ALA A 64 -6.76 -8.76 18.21
CA ALA A 64 -5.34 -8.66 17.88
C ALA A 64 -5.15 -8.58 16.36
N VAL A 65 -5.79 -9.46 15.58
CA VAL A 65 -5.72 -9.44 14.10
C VAL A 65 -6.22 -8.11 13.54
N LYS A 66 -7.34 -7.59 14.06
CA LYS A 66 -7.88 -6.28 13.68
C LYS A 66 -6.91 -5.13 14.01
N THR A 67 -6.26 -5.20 15.17
CA THR A 67 -5.29 -4.19 15.61
C THR A 67 -4.07 -4.18 14.70
N VAL A 68 -3.54 -5.36 14.35
CA VAL A 68 -2.45 -5.51 13.38
C VAL A 68 -2.83 -4.87 12.04
N GLY A 69 -3.98 -5.25 11.47
CA GLY A 69 -4.45 -4.66 10.21
C GLY A 69 -4.60 -3.13 10.30
N ARG A 70 -5.06 -2.62 11.43
CA ARG A 70 -5.21 -1.17 11.66
C ARG A 70 -3.86 -0.44 11.70
N VAL A 71 -2.87 -0.95 12.43
CA VAL A 71 -1.54 -0.34 12.51
C VAL A 71 -0.85 -0.39 11.14
N SER A 72 -0.90 -1.53 10.47
CA SER A 72 -0.39 -1.69 9.11
C SER A 72 -0.99 -0.69 8.13
N ALA A 73 -2.31 -0.48 8.18
CA ALA A 73 -2.98 0.50 7.33
C ALA A 73 -2.58 1.95 7.63
N TYR A 74 -2.41 2.31 8.91
CA TYR A 74 -1.94 3.66 9.28
C TYR A 74 -0.54 3.95 8.74
N GLU A 75 0.39 3.02 8.93
CA GLU A 75 1.76 3.17 8.45
C GLU A 75 1.83 3.22 6.92
N ALA A 76 1.13 2.31 6.24
CA ALA A 76 1.10 2.26 4.77
C ALA A 76 0.50 3.55 4.16
N ALA A 77 -0.60 4.05 4.73
CA ALA A 77 -1.23 5.29 4.27
C ALA A 77 -0.31 6.51 4.49
N ASP A 78 0.46 6.54 5.58
CA ASP A 78 1.43 7.61 5.83
C ASP A 78 2.65 7.57 4.88
N ASP A 79 3.04 6.37 4.43
CA ASP A 79 4.01 6.18 3.35
C ASP A 79 3.46 6.58 1.97
N GLY A 80 2.15 6.79 1.83
CA GLY A 80 1.50 7.20 0.59
C GLY A 80 0.86 6.05 -0.20
N LEU A 81 0.80 4.85 0.36
CA LEU A 81 0.12 3.70 -0.23
C LEU A 81 -1.39 3.84 -0.10
N ASN A 82 -2.10 3.32 -1.10
CA ASN A 82 -3.55 3.37 -1.16
C ASN A 82 -4.19 1.98 -1.06
N MET A 83 -3.43 0.90 -1.28
CA MET A 83 -3.87 -0.48 -1.14
C MET A 83 -2.76 -1.40 -0.69
N THR A 84 -3.19 -2.51 -0.11
CA THR A 84 -2.37 -3.68 0.13
C THR A 84 -2.98 -4.90 -0.55
N TRP A 85 -2.14 -5.85 -0.97
CA TRP A 85 -2.57 -7.17 -1.44
C TRP A 85 -2.75 -8.14 -0.27
N ALA A 86 -3.59 -7.73 0.69
CA ALA A 86 -3.93 -8.49 1.87
C ALA A 86 -5.45 -8.46 2.10
N PRO A 87 -6.05 -9.47 2.75
CA PRO A 87 -5.39 -10.67 3.31
C PRO A 87 -5.17 -11.78 2.27
N MET A 88 -4.16 -12.62 2.49
CA MET A 88 -4.05 -13.94 1.85
C MET A 88 -4.81 -14.95 2.72
N VAL A 89 -5.67 -15.76 2.10
CA VAL A 89 -6.64 -16.64 2.78
C VAL A 89 -6.74 -18.02 2.13
N ASP A 90 -5.78 -18.42 1.30
CA ASP A 90 -5.74 -19.76 0.72
C ASP A 90 -5.36 -20.83 1.76
#